data_AF-A0A934U7P8-F1
#
_entry.id   AF-A0A934U7P8-F1
#
_cell.length_a   1.000
_cell.length_b   1.000
_cell.length_c   1.000
_cell.angle_alpha   90.00
_cell.angle_beta   90.00
_cell.angle_gamma   90.00
#
_symmetry.space_group_name_H-M   'P 1'
#
loop_
_entity.id
_entity.type
_entity.pdbx_description
1 polymer ?
#
loop_
_entity_poly.entity_id
_entity_poly.type
_entity_poly.pdbx_seq_one_letter_code
_entity_poly.pdbx_strand_id
1 'polypeptide(L)'
;MAIWVMTLIVLGAGGLGGAVAALLSEDKDYLLPTRAVGATGTVYRPGWVGLIVTGAVGAWLAWGLYGPVASASVSDSGDYALTMSTICGAVLVGTGGSKWMSSQIDKRLLQQAAGTAALANSATTTQAQTIATGSPMEALGTARTMIGIVDPPMKQPRPVTQPTPPPA
;
A
#
# COMPACT_ATOMS: atom_id res chain seq x y z
N MET A 1 21.63 8.79 -21.43
CA MET A 1 22.22 7.59 -20.78
C MET A 1 22.78 7.85 -19.39
N ALA A 2 23.58 8.91 -19.16
CA ALA A 2 24.15 9.20 -17.84
C ALA A 2 23.12 9.36 -16.70
N ILE A 3 21.99 10.03 -16.95
CA ILE A 3 20.94 10.27 -15.93
C ILE A 3 20.29 8.99 -15.39
N TRP A 4 20.17 7.96 -16.24
CA TRP A 4 19.62 6.65 -15.86
C TRP A 4 20.59 5.85 -14.98
N VAL A 5 21.89 5.91 -15.29
CA VAL A 5 22.93 5.28 -14.46
C VAL A 5 23.00 5.96 -13.08
N MET A 6 22.93 7.30 -13.04
CA MET A 6 22.89 8.03 -11.77
C MET A 6 21.65 7.68 -10.94
N THR A 7 20.49 7.53 -11.60
CA THR A 7 19.26 7.08 -10.95
C THR A 7 19.41 5.70 -10.31
N LEU A 8 20.04 4.74 -11.00
CA LEU A 8 20.30 3.41 -10.46
C LEU A 8 21.28 3.43 -9.27
N ILE A 9 22.33 4.26 -9.33
CA ILE A 9 23.28 4.43 -8.22
C ILE A 9 22.56 4.99 -6.98
N VAL A 10 21.72 6.00 -7.17
CA VAL A 10 20.95 6.63 -6.09
C VAL A 10 19.92 5.68 -5.49
N LEU A 11 19.22 4.89 -6.33
CA LEU A 11 18.32 3.84 -5.87
C LEU A 11 19.09 2.76 -5.08
N GLY A 12 20.28 2.37 -5.53
CA GLY A 12 21.13 1.42 -4.82
C GLY A 12 21.61 1.94 -3.47
N ALA A 13 22.05 3.20 -3.40
CA ALA A 13 22.45 3.86 -2.16
C ALA A 13 21.27 4.02 -1.18
N GLY A 14 20.09 4.39 -1.68
CA GLY A 14 18.86 4.44 -0.88
C GLY A 14 18.40 3.08 -0.38
N GLY A 15 18.52 2.05 -1.23
CA GLY A 15 18.24 0.66 -0.85
C GLY A 15 19.19 0.15 0.23
N LEU A 16 20.47 0.50 0.15
CA LEU A 16 21.45 0.24 1.22
C LEU A 16 21.08 0.95 2.52
N GLY A 17 20.66 2.22 2.46
CA GLY A 17 20.16 2.94 3.63
C GLY A 17 18.93 2.26 4.25
N GLY A 18 17.99 1.79 3.43
CA GLY A 18 16.84 0.99 3.87
C GLY A 18 17.23 -0.38 4.44
N ALA A 19 18.29 -1.00 3.92
CA ALA A 19 18.83 -2.26 4.44
C ALA A 19 19.45 -2.04 5.82
N VAL A 20 20.20 -0.96 6.00
CA VAL A 20 20.77 -0.57 7.31
C VAL A 20 19.64 -0.29 8.30
N ALA A 21 18.56 0.40 7.91
CA ALA A 21 17.40 0.62 8.76
C ALA A 21 16.69 -0.70 9.17
N ALA A 22 16.65 -1.67 8.26
CA ALA A 22 16.14 -3.02 8.56
C ALA A 22 17.05 -3.79 9.51
N LEU A 23 18.37 -3.64 9.39
CA LEU A 23 19.36 -4.28 10.26
C LEU A 23 19.42 -3.65 11.65
N LEU A 24 19.17 -2.34 11.78
CA LEU A 24 19.09 -1.64 13.06
C LEU A 24 17.76 -1.86 13.79
N SER A 25 16.74 -2.40 13.10
CA SER A 25 15.48 -2.76 13.74
C SER A 25 15.72 -4.01 14.59
N GLU A 26 15.85 -3.85 15.91
CA GLU A 26 16.16 -4.89 16.91
C GLU A 26 15.13 -6.03 17.00
N ASP A 27 14.01 -5.95 16.28
CA ASP A 27 13.01 -7.01 16.18
C ASP A 27 13.51 -8.14 15.26
N LYS A 28 14.08 -9.18 15.86
CA LYS A 28 14.66 -10.40 15.24
C LYS A 28 13.76 -11.21 14.27
N ASP A 29 12.52 -10.77 14.01
CA ASP A 29 11.59 -11.39 13.05
C ASP A 29 11.49 -10.64 11.70
N TYR A 30 12.48 -9.81 11.37
CA TYR A 30 12.50 -8.96 10.16
C TYR A 30 12.69 -9.70 8.81
N LEU A 31 12.80 -11.04 8.85
CA LEU A 31 13.17 -11.86 7.68
C LEU A 31 12.00 -12.27 6.79
N LEU A 32 10.76 -12.26 7.27
CA LEU A 32 9.57 -12.54 6.47
C LEU A 32 8.53 -11.42 6.62
N PRO A 33 7.72 -11.10 5.59
CA PRO A 33 6.49 -10.34 5.74
C PRO A 33 5.53 -11.12 6.65
N THR A 34 5.77 -11.04 7.95
CA THR A 34 5.03 -11.76 8.97
C THR A 34 3.85 -10.90 9.37
N ARG A 35 2.66 -11.51 9.26
CA ARG A 35 1.43 -10.99 9.84
C ARG A 35 1.59 -11.04 11.36
N ALA A 36 1.90 -9.91 11.98
CA ALA A 36 1.96 -9.83 13.43
C ALA A 36 0.51 -9.76 13.95
N VAL A 37 0.05 -10.81 14.62
CA VAL A 37 -1.23 -10.82 15.33
C VAL A 37 -1.03 -10.00 16.60
N GLY A 38 -1.44 -8.74 16.58
CA GLY A 38 -1.55 -7.93 17.80
C GLY A 38 -2.81 -8.28 18.57
N ALA A 39 -2.89 -7.86 19.84
CA ALA A 39 -4.04 -8.08 20.73
C ALA A 39 -5.39 -7.53 20.18
N THR A 40 -5.35 -6.72 19.12
CA THR A 40 -6.51 -6.01 18.55
C THR A 40 -6.54 -6.03 17.01
N GLY A 41 -5.78 -6.91 16.35
CA GLY A 41 -5.83 -7.03 14.88
C GLY A 41 -4.54 -7.55 14.23
N THR A 42 -4.64 -7.96 12.96
CA THR A 42 -3.50 -8.46 12.18
C THR A 42 -2.78 -7.29 11.51
N VAL A 43 -1.63 -6.89 12.04
CA VAL A 43 -0.81 -5.81 11.48
C VAL A 43 0.11 -6.39 10.42
N TYR A 44 -0.05 -5.95 9.18
CA TYR A 44 0.87 -6.28 8.10
C TYR A 44 2.16 -5.47 8.28
N ARG A 45 3.23 -6.12 8.72
CA ARG A 45 4.56 -5.52 8.81
C ARG A 45 5.26 -5.79 7.47
N PRO A 46 5.44 -4.78 6.60
CA PRO A 46 6.30 -4.97 5.44
C PRO A 46 7.71 -5.16 6.01
N GLY A 47 8.25 -6.37 5.94
CA GLY A 47 9.56 -6.72 6.50
C GLY A 47 10.71 -5.98 5.81
N TRP A 48 11.92 -6.55 5.83
CA TRP A 48 13.14 -5.98 5.22
C TRP A 48 12.88 -5.38 3.82
N VAL A 49 12.13 -6.08 2.97
CA VAL A 49 11.95 -5.69 1.56
C VAL A 49 11.19 -4.38 1.45
N GLY A 50 10.23 -4.15 2.34
CA GLY A 50 9.49 -2.90 2.42
C GLY A 50 10.40 -1.73 2.76
N LEU A 51 11.27 -1.90 3.76
CA LEU A 51 12.23 -0.87 4.17
C LEU A 51 13.29 -0.56 3.10
N ILE A 52 13.79 -1.57 2.40
CA ILE A 52 14.72 -1.36 1.28
C ILE A 52 14.06 -0.57 0.16
N VAL A 53 12.84 -0.98 -0.25
CA VAL A 53 12.13 -0.31 -1.34
C VAL A 53 11.75 1.11 -0.96
N THR A 54 11.26 1.34 0.27
CA THR A 54 10.95 2.70 0.72
C THR A 54 12.19 3.57 0.89
N GLY A 55 13.31 3.00 1.34
CA GLY A 55 14.61 3.68 1.39
C GLY A 55 15.12 4.07 0.00
N ALA A 56 15.04 3.15 -0.96
CA ALA A 56 15.41 3.40 -2.37
C ALA A 56 14.55 4.51 -2.97
N VAL A 57 13.22 4.42 -2.84
CA VAL A 57 12.29 5.44 -3.35
C VAL A 57 12.50 6.78 -2.65
N GLY A 58 12.72 6.78 -1.32
CA GLY A 58 12.98 7.99 -0.55
C GLY A 58 14.25 8.72 -0.99
N ALA A 59 15.36 8.00 -1.17
CA ALA A 59 16.61 8.58 -1.65
C ALA A 59 16.48 9.09 -3.10
N TRP A 60 15.76 8.36 -3.95
CA TRP A 60 15.51 8.79 -5.32
C TRP A 60 14.66 10.06 -5.39
N LEU A 61 13.60 10.16 -4.57
CA LEU A 61 12.80 11.37 -4.47
C LEU A 61 13.60 12.54 -3.91
N ALA A 62 14.39 12.33 -2.85
CA ALA A 62 15.21 13.39 -2.26
C ALA A 62 16.26 13.92 -3.26
N TRP A 63 16.92 13.02 -4.00
CA TRP A 63 17.90 13.40 -5.00
C TRP A 63 17.26 14.01 -6.26
N GLY A 64 16.12 13.48 -6.71
CA GLY A 64 15.41 13.99 -7.88
C GLY A 64 14.70 15.33 -7.65
N LEU A 65 14.37 15.66 -6.40
CA LEU A 65 13.71 16.92 -6.03
C LEU A 65 14.69 17.99 -5.55
N TYR A 66 15.72 17.62 -4.79
CA TYR A 66 16.67 18.55 -4.17
C TYR A 66 18.11 18.41 -4.69
N GLY A 67 18.41 17.38 -5.47
CA GLY A 67 19.74 17.16 -6.01
C GLY A 67 20.05 18.00 -7.26
N PRO A 68 21.31 17.96 -7.72
CA PRO A 68 21.77 18.75 -8.88
C PRO A 68 21.09 18.36 -10.20
N VAL A 69 20.38 17.23 -10.25
CA VAL A 69 19.62 16.78 -11.42
C VAL A 69 18.16 17.22 -11.41
N ALA A 70 17.69 17.95 -10.39
CA ALA A 70 16.28 18.34 -10.26
C ALA A 70 15.80 19.21 -11.43
N SER A 71 16.68 20.06 -11.96
CA SER A 71 16.44 20.89 -13.15
C SER A 71 16.87 20.22 -14.46
N ALA A 72 17.44 19.01 -14.41
CA ALA A 72 17.86 18.31 -15.62
C ALA A 72 16.63 17.83 -16.41
N SER A 73 16.59 18.22 -17.69
CA SER A 73 15.59 17.75 -18.65
C SER A 73 15.80 16.27 -18.96
N VAL A 74 14.80 15.44 -18.64
CA VAL A 74 14.73 14.01 -18.95
C VAL A 74 14.21 13.79 -20.37
N SER A 75 13.31 14.65 -20.83
CA SER A 75 12.85 14.72 -22.21
C SER A 75 12.69 16.19 -22.58
N ASP A 76 13.24 16.58 -23.73
CA ASP A 76 13.10 17.93 -24.27
C ASP A 76 12.42 17.82 -25.63
N SER A 77 11.15 18.24 -25.67
CA SER A 77 10.37 18.33 -26.91
C SER A 77 9.97 19.78 -27.12
N GLY A 78 10.97 20.63 -27.42
CA GLY A 78 10.85 22.00 -27.94
C GLY A 78 10.11 23.01 -27.07
N ASP A 79 8.84 22.73 -26.79
CA ASP A 79 7.91 23.56 -26.03
C ASP A 79 7.67 23.05 -24.60
N TYR A 80 8.01 21.78 -24.32
CA TYR A 80 7.85 21.17 -23.00
C TYR A 80 9.08 20.36 -22.62
N ALA A 81 9.71 20.75 -21.52
CA ALA A 81 10.79 20.01 -20.89
C ALA A 81 10.25 19.22 -19.69
N LEU A 82 10.34 17.89 -19.76
CA LEU A 82 10.04 17.02 -18.64
C LEU A 82 11.28 16.96 -17.75
N THR A 83 11.26 17.61 -16.59
CA THR A 83 12.41 17.60 -15.67
C THR A 83 12.33 16.44 -14.67
N MET A 84 13.45 16.02 -14.10
CA MET A 84 13.47 14.96 -13.09
C MET A 84 12.60 15.31 -11.87
N SER A 85 12.58 16.59 -11.47
CA SER A 85 11.72 17.08 -10.39
C SER A 85 10.22 16.91 -10.68
N THR A 86 9.77 17.09 -11.92
CA THR A 86 8.36 16.83 -12.29
C THR A 86 7.99 15.36 -12.16
N ILE A 87 8.90 14.45 -12.51
CA ILE A 87 8.69 13.00 -12.39
C ILE A 87 8.62 12.61 -10.90
N CYS A 88 9.58 13.05 -10.09
CA CYS A 88 9.59 12.77 -8.66
C CYS A 88 8.38 13.40 -7.94
N GLY A 89 8.00 14.63 -8.32
CA GLY A 89 6.80 15.29 -7.81
C GLY A 89 5.52 14.53 -8.15
N ALA A 90 5.40 14.02 -9.37
CA ALA A 90 4.27 13.19 -9.79
C ALA A 90 4.18 11.88 -8.98
N VAL A 91 5.31 11.23 -8.69
CA VAL A 91 5.34 10.03 -7.84
C VAL A 91 4.93 10.36 -6.39
N LEU A 92 5.39 11.48 -5.85
CA LEU A 92 5.04 11.92 -4.49
C LEU A 92 3.53 12.25 -4.38
N VAL A 93 2.98 12.99 -5.33
CA VAL A 93 1.55 13.31 -5.36
C VAL A 93 0.72 12.05 -5.62
N GLY A 94 1.17 11.14 -6.49
CA GLY A 94 0.48 9.87 -6.75
C GLY A 94 0.38 9.00 -5.50
N THR A 95 1.49 8.83 -4.77
CA THR A 95 1.52 8.04 -3.52
C THR A 95 0.77 8.70 -2.38
N GLY A 96 0.85 10.03 -2.24
CA GLY A 96 0.09 10.79 -1.24
C GLY A 96 -1.41 10.81 -1.54
N GLY A 97 -1.79 11.06 -2.79
CA GLY A 97 -3.17 11.13 -3.25
C GLY A 97 -3.89 9.78 -3.17
N SER A 98 -3.21 8.68 -3.51
CA SER A 98 -3.80 7.34 -3.38
C SER A 98 -4.10 7.00 -1.93
N LYS A 99 -3.18 7.29 -0.99
CA LYS A 99 -3.41 7.08 0.45
C LYS A 99 -4.53 7.95 0.99
N TRP A 100 -4.61 9.21 0.54
CA TRP A 100 -5.70 10.09 0.93
C TRP A 100 -7.04 9.53 0.47
N MET A 101 -7.17 9.13 -0.80
CA MET A 101 -8.40 8.55 -1.34
C MET A 101 -8.81 7.28 -0.59
N SER A 102 -7.88 6.34 -0.38
CA SER A 102 -8.14 5.13 0.41
C SER A 102 -8.64 5.47 1.81
N SER A 103 -8.00 6.42 2.51
CA SER A 103 -8.42 6.82 3.86
C SER A 103 -9.83 7.43 3.90
N GLN A 104 -10.24 8.11 2.84
CA GLN A 104 -11.57 8.70 2.74
C GLN A 104 -12.62 7.62 2.48
N ILE A 105 -12.32 6.63 1.63
CA ILE A 105 -13.18 5.46 1.40
C ILE A 105 -13.33 4.66 2.69
N ASP A 106 -12.23 4.38 3.39
CA ASP A 106 -12.23 3.62 4.65
C ASP A 106 -13.10 4.29 5.71
N LYS A 107 -13.00 5.62 5.86
CA LYS A 107 -13.89 6.38 6.77
C LYS A 107 -15.36 6.24 6.39
N ARG A 108 -15.70 6.27 5.10
CA ARG A 108 -17.10 6.10 4.64
C ARG A 108 -17.60 4.69 4.90
N LEU A 109 -16.78 3.67 4.64
CA LEU A 109 -17.11 2.27 4.93
C LEU A 109 -17.34 2.05 6.43
N LEU A 110 -16.47 2.59 7.29
CA LEU A 110 -16.62 2.51 8.74
C LEU A 110 -17.84 3.29 9.25
N GLN A 111 -18.15 4.46 8.68
CA GLN A 111 -19.37 5.21 9.00
C GLN A 111 -20.63 4.39 8.65
N GLN A 112 -20.63 3.70 7.51
CA GLN A 112 -21.74 2.82 7.12
C GLN A 112 -21.81 1.56 7.99
N ALA A 113 -20.66 0.97 8.36
CA ALA A 113 -20.60 -0.15 9.28
C ALA A 113 -21.15 0.22 10.66
N ALA A 114 -20.75 1.38 11.20
CA ALA A 114 -21.26 1.90 12.46
C ALA A 114 -22.77 2.20 12.40
N GLY A 115 -23.24 2.81 11.30
CA GLY A 115 -24.67 3.07 11.11
C GLY A 115 -25.52 1.80 11.00
N THR A 116 -25.02 0.78 10.31
CA THR A 116 -25.72 -0.52 10.20
C THR A 116 -25.68 -1.31 11.52
N ALA A 117 -24.58 -1.27 12.25
CA ALA A 117 -24.48 -1.86 13.59
C ALA A 117 -25.40 -1.17 14.61
N ALA A 118 -25.59 0.17 14.52
CA ALA A 118 -26.51 0.91 15.39
C ALA A 118 -27.99 0.54 15.18
N LEU A 119 -28.35 -0.01 14.01
CA LEU A 119 -29.69 -0.49 13.70
C LEU A 119 -29.90 -1.97 14.10
N ALA A 120 -28.84 -2.67 14.50
CA ALA A 120 -28.93 -4.06 14.93
C ALA A 120 -29.40 -4.13 16.40
N ASN A 121 -30.40 -4.98 16.67
CA ASN A 121 -31.00 -5.10 18.01
C ASN A 121 -30.11 -5.83 19.04
N SER A 122 -29.06 -6.55 18.61
CA SER A 122 -28.07 -7.18 19.48
C SER A 122 -26.85 -7.63 18.68
N ALA A 123 -25.65 -7.20 19.06
CA ALA A 123 -24.39 -7.70 18.49
C ALA A 123 -23.83 -8.81 19.39
N THR A 124 -23.46 -9.95 18.81
CA THR A 124 -22.69 -10.97 19.54
C THR A 124 -21.27 -10.44 19.79
N THR A 125 -20.66 -10.77 20.94
CA THR A 125 -19.30 -10.32 21.32
C THR A 125 -18.25 -10.53 20.22
N THR A 126 -18.32 -11.66 19.50
CA THR A 126 -17.44 -11.96 18.36
C THR A 126 -17.64 -11.03 17.16
N GLN A 127 -18.89 -10.64 16.88
CA GLN A 127 -19.22 -9.74 15.76
C GLN A 127 -18.85 -8.29 16.10
N ALA A 128 -19.05 -7.88 17.36
CA ALA A 128 -18.58 -6.58 17.85
C ALA A 128 -17.04 -6.47 17.78
N GLN A 129 -16.33 -7.55 18.13
CA GLN A 129 -14.88 -7.60 18.00
C GLN A 129 -14.44 -7.53 16.52
N THR A 130 -15.14 -8.20 15.62
CA THR A 130 -14.83 -8.17 14.18
C THR A 130 -15.08 -6.79 13.55
N ILE A 131 -16.13 -6.07 13.99
CA ILE A 131 -16.35 -4.67 13.57
C ILE A 131 -15.26 -3.75 14.14
N ALA A 132 -14.78 -4.01 15.36
CA ALA A 132 -13.77 -3.18 16.02
C ALA A 132 -12.35 -3.39 15.47
N THR A 133 -12.02 -4.60 15.01
CA THR A 133 -10.63 -4.97 14.65
C THR A 133 -10.44 -5.36 13.19
N GLY A 134 -11.54 -5.57 12.46
CA GLY A 134 -11.50 -5.96 11.04
C GLY A 134 -11.15 -4.81 10.12
N SER A 135 -10.79 -5.13 8.88
CA SER A 135 -10.67 -4.13 7.83
C SER A 135 -12.02 -3.42 7.58
N PRO A 136 -12.03 -2.19 7.03
CA PRO A 136 -13.27 -1.44 6.80
C PRO A 136 -14.34 -2.21 5.99
N MET A 137 -13.93 -3.07 5.06
CA MET A 137 -14.84 -3.95 4.32
C MET A 137 -15.37 -5.11 5.17
N GLU A 138 -14.54 -5.73 6.01
CA GLU A 138 -14.96 -6.81 6.92
C GLU A 138 -15.91 -6.30 8.01
N ALA A 139 -15.67 -5.08 8.50
CA ALA A 139 -16.53 -4.41 9.46
C ALA A 139 -17.91 -4.12 8.84
N LEU A 140 -17.95 -3.57 7.62
CA LEU A 140 -19.21 -3.33 6.91
C LEU A 140 -19.96 -4.63 6.61
N GLY A 141 -19.26 -5.67 6.12
CA GLY A 141 -19.86 -6.97 5.85
C GLY A 141 -20.49 -7.58 7.10
N THR A 142 -19.77 -7.55 8.22
CA THR A 142 -20.27 -8.04 9.51
C THR A 142 -21.48 -7.24 9.98
N ALA A 143 -21.44 -5.91 9.90
CA ALA A 143 -22.55 -5.05 10.31
C ALA A 143 -23.81 -5.26 9.44
N ARG A 144 -23.65 -5.52 8.13
CA ARG A 144 -24.77 -5.91 7.24
C ARG A 144 -25.37 -7.27 7.61
N THR A 145 -24.55 -8.24 7.98
CA THR A 145 -25.06 -9.56 8.43
C THR A 145 -25.87 -9.45 9.73
N MET A 146 -25.61 -8.48 10.60
CA MET A 146 -26.40 -8.24 11.81
C MET A 146 -27.83 -7.79 11.54
N ILE A 147 -28.08 -7.13 10.40
CA ILE A 147 -29.40 -6.60 10.01
C ILE A 147 -30.08 -7.46 8.92
N GLY A 148 -29.57 -8.66 8.65
CA GLY A 148 -30.16 -9.61 7.69
C GLY A 148 -29.92 -9.30 6.21
N ILE A 149 -29.04 -8.34 5.90
CA ILE A 149 -28.63 -8.03 4.52
C ILE A 149 -27.41 -8.89 4.20
N VAL A 150 -27.64 -10.06 3.59
CA VAL A 150 -26.57 -10.97 3.14
C VAL A 150 -26.14 -10.54 1.74
N ASP A 151 -24.94 -9.96 1.61
CA ASP A 151 -24.32 -9.79 0.30
C ASP A 151 -24.07 -11.18 -0.34
N PRO A 152 -24.28 -11.35 -1.66
CA PRO A 152 -23.92 -12.58 -2.34
C PRO A 152 -22.43 -12.88 -2.10
N PRO A 153 -22.04 -14.16 -1.99
CA PRO A 153 -20.65 -14.54 -1.74
C PRO A 153 -19.76 -13.82 -2.74
N MET A 154 -18.72 -13.13 -2.25
CA MET A 154 -17.72 -12.51 -3.11
C MET A 154 -17.31 -13.55 -4.15
N LYS A 155 -17.56 -13.27 -5.44
CA LYS A 155 -17.07 -14.11 -6.52
C LYS A 155 -15.58 -14.28 -6.29
N GLN A 156 -15.17 -15.50 -5.94
CA GLN A 156 -13.77 -15.90 -5.97
C GLN A 156 -13.21 -15.41 -7.31
N PRO A 157 -11.98 -14.85 -7.35
CA PRO A 157 -11.34 -14.56 -8.62
C PRO A 157 -11.45 -15.82 -9.49
N ARG A 158 -12.03 -15.67 -10.69
CA ARG A 158 -12.22 -16.81 -11.61
C ARG A 158 -10.91 -17.61 -11.64
N PRO A 159 -10.96 -18.94 -11.45
CA PRO A 159 -9.79 -19.76 -11.68
C PRO A 159 -9.25 -19.42 -13.07
N VAL A 160 -7.98 -19.01 -13.13
CA VAL A 160 -7.30 -18.79 -14.40
C VAL A 160 -7.30 -20.15 -15.08
N THR A 161 -8.16 -20.33 -16.08
CA THR A 161 -8.19 -21.54 -16.89
C THR A 161 -6.82 -21.66 -17.53
N GLN A 162 -6.02 -22.62 -17.05
CA GLN A 162 -4.79 -23.01 -17.74
C GLN A 162 -5.16 -23.39 -19.18
N PRO A 163 -4.42 -22.91 -20.20
CA PRO A 163 -4.66 -23.32 -21.56
C PRO A 163 -4.42 -24.83 -21.68
N THR A 164 -5.44 -25.56 -22.11
CA THR A 164 -5.34 -26.98 -22.44
C THR A 164 -4.30 -27.18 -23.55
N PRO A 165 -3.38 -28.15 -23.43
CA PRO A 165 -2.39 -28.42 -24.46
C PRO A 165 -3.09 -28.93 -25.74
N PRO A 166 -2.58 -28.58 -26.94
CA PRO A 166 -3.16 -29.00 -28.19
C PRO A 166 -3.06 -30.52 -28.37
N PRO A 167 -4.06 -31.15 -29.01
CA PRO A 167 -4.03 -32.57 -29.30
C PRO A 167 -2.87 -32.91 -30.23
N ALA A 168 -2.21 -34.04 -29.93
CA ALA A 168 -1.12 -34.63 -30.71
C ALA A 168 -1.57 -35.07 -32.10
#